data_AF-A0A8S3BFT9-F1
#
_entry.id   AF-A0A8S3BFT9-F1
#
_cell.length_a   1.000
_cell.length_b   1.000
_cell.length_c   1.000
_cell.angle_alpha   90.00
_cell.angle_beta   90.00
_cell.angle_gamma   90.00
#
_symmetry.space_group_name_H-M   'P 1'
#
loop_
_entity.id
_entity.type
_entity.pdbx_description
1 polymer ?
#
loop_
_entity_poly.entity_id
_entity_poly.type
_entity_poly.pdbx_seq_one_letter_code
_entity_poly.pdbx_strand_id
1 'polypeptide(L)'
;PEFMLERSFYQFQHFSSIPALYDKLKSYEQQYESIKIENEEEIARYYKLRKKLELVQDQIAVMMNEPKYLLPFLQPGRLVTVKSGDLNFDWCVVLNFHKKPGEKPIYIIDVLAHLTLESAAQKLTVEIQPCPLSDRGELKAIPIQHILIREISAVRVYLPDDLRTKEARQGILKAVQDIIRRHPCGLPLLDPVRDMGIKSNDMTSYIKQYSILQTRIDEHPLTKSPQLKTIYEQYERKANIEKQVIDAKNELKKAQSLLQIGDLKRHKRVLRRLGYCNSADVIDLKGRVACEIDTGDELVTTELLFNGVFNDLTVSQACALLSCFVFQEKANEMPKLLPELSAPLHLLQVC
;
A
#
# COMPACT_ATOMS: atom_id res chain seq x y z
N PRO A 1 24.41 1.66 28.61
CA PRO A 1 24.20 1.27 27.20
C PRO A 1 23.46 2.34 26.39
N GLU A 2 22.42 2.93 26.98
CA GLU A 2 21.59 3.99 26.42
C GLU A 2 22.41 5.22 25.99
N PHE A 3 23.32 5.68 26.86
CA PHE A 3 24.25 6.77 26.56
C PHE A 3 25.11 6.53 25.30
N MET A 4 25.54 5.29 25.07
CA MET A 4 26.34 4.93 23.88
C MET A 4 25.46 4.92 22.62
N LEU A 5 24.22 4.44 22.74
CA LEU A 5 23.26 4.45 21.63
C LEU A 5 22.93 5.88 21.19
N GLU A 6 22.69 6.79 22.16
CA GLU A 6 22.41 8.20 21.89
C GLU A 6 23.58 8.91 21.17
N ARG A 7 24.81 8.53 21.48
CA ARG A 7 26.03 9.12 20.90
C ARG A 7 26.63 8.30 19.76
N SER A 8 25.92 7.27 19.31
CA SER A 8 26.38 6.44 18.19
C SER A 8 26.33 7.21 16.88
N PHE A 9 27.29 6.95 15.99
CA PHE A 9 27.29 7.55 14.65
C PHE A 9 26.04 7.15 13.85
N TYR A 10 25.52 5.94 14.07
CA TYR A 10 24.27 5.48 13.49
C TYR A 10 23.08 6.37 13.88
N GLN A 11 22.96 6.71 15.17
CA GLN A 11 21.92 7.62 15.65
C GLN A 11 22.15 9.05 15.12
N PHE A 12 23.40 9.50 15.04
CA PHE A 12 23.75 10.81 14.47
C PHE A 12 23.32 10.96 13.00
N GLN A 13 23.57 9.93 12.16
CA GLN A 13 23.12 9.92 10.76
C GLN A 13 21.60 10.05 10.65
N HIS A 14 20.85 9.32 11.48
CA HIS A 14 19.40 9.44 11.51
C HIS A 14 18.93 10.82 11.97
N PHE A 15 19.57 11.39 12.99
CA PHE A 15 19.24 12.72 13.50
C PHE A 15 19.61 13.85 12.55
N SER A 16 20.58 13.66 11.65
CA SER A 16 20.91 14.65 10.62
C SER A 16 19.75 14.98 9.66
N SER A 17 18.79 14.06 9.52
CA SER A 17 17.59 14.25 8.68
C SER A 17 16.45 15.01 9.38
N ILE A 18 16.48 15.10 10.72
CA ILE A 18 15.42 15.70 11.52
C ILE A 18 15.18 17.19 11.21
N PRO A 19 16.23 18.05 11.07
CA PRO A 19 16.00 19.46 10.73
C PRO A 19 15.24 19.63 9.41
N ALA A 20 15.61 18.87 8.38
CA ALA A 20 14.94 18.92 7.09
C ALA A 20 13.45 18.47 7.18
N LEU A 21 13.17 17.42 7.97
CA LEU A 21 11.80 16.99 8.23
C LEU A 21 11.00 18.04 9.02
N TYR A 22 11.64 18.73 9.97
CA TYR A 22 11.02 19.79 10.75
C TYR A 22 10.68 21.01 9.87
N ASP A 23 11.59 21.44 9.00
CA ASP A 23 11.35 22.52 8.05
C ASP A 23 10.22 22.18 7.07
N LYS A 24 10.18 20.93 6.59
CA LYS A 24 9.09 20.43 5.74
C LYS A 24 7.74 20.49 6.47
N LEU A 25 7.67 20.02 7.72
CA LEU A 25 6.48 20.08 8.54
C LEU A 25 6.01 21.53 8.75
N LYS A 26 6.93 22.44 9.08
CA LYS A 26 6.64 23.86 9.26
C LYS A 26 6.09 24.49 7.97
N SER A 27 6.64 24.12 6.82
CA SER A 27 6.15 24.60 5.52
C SER A 27 4.71 24.16 5.23
N TYR A 28 4.35 22.92 5.58
CA TYR A 28 2.98 22.43 5.42
C TYR A 28 2.01 23.05 6.42
N GLU A 29 2.44 23.27 7.68
CA GLU A 29 1.63 23.96 8.67
C GLU A 29 1.32 25.41 8.24
N GLN A 30 2.31 26.14 7.71
CA GLN A 30 2.09 27.47 7.13
C GLN A 30 1.13 27.46 5.95
N GLN A 31 1.24 26.48 5.06
CA GLN A 31 0.30 26.32 3.94
C GLN A 31 -1.12 26.01 4.45
N TYR A 32 -1.25 25.17 5.48
CA TYR A 32 -2.53 24.85 6.08
C TYR A 32 -3.20 26.08 6.72
N GLU A 33 -2.45 26.86 7.50
CA GLU A 33 -2.92 28.10 8.13
C GLU A 33 -3.27 29.21 7.14
N SER A 34 -2.63 29.21 5.96
CA SER A 34 -2.91 30.18 4.90
C SER A 34 -4.31 30.02 4.28
N ILE A 35 -4.88 28.80 4.33
CA ILE A 35 -6.18 28.49 3.73
C ILE A 35 -7.29 28.71 4.76
N LYS A 36 -7.92 29.89 4.68
CA LYS A 36 -9.11 30.24 5.47
C LYS A 36 -10.36 30.06 4.62
N ILE A 37 -11.30 29.25 5.10
CA ILE A 37 -12.56 28.93 4.43
C ILE A 37 -13.71 29.39 5.32
N GLU A 38 -14.67 30.09 4.74
CA GLU A 38 -15.90 30.50 5.45
C GLU A 38 -16.79 29.28 5.71
N ASN A 39 -17.38 29.19 6.90
CA ASN A 39 -18.25 28.08 7.33
C ASN A 39 -17.61 26.69 7.16
N GLU A 40 -16.36 26.54 7.61
CA GLU A 40 -15.56 25.32 7.49
C GLU A 40 -16.27 24.04 8.00
N GLU A 41 -17.06 24.14 9.07
CA GLU A 41 -17.75 22.98 9.62
C GLU A 41 -18.78 22.36 8.67
N GLU A 42 -19.50 23.18 7.91
CA GLU A 42 -20.53 22.69 6.98
C GLU A 42 -19.91 22.03 5.76
N ILE A 43 -18.88 22.65 5.17
CA ILE A 43 -18.15 22.06 4.05
C ILE A 43 -17.40 20.81 4.49
N ALA A 44 -16.88 20.76 5.72
CA ALA A 44 -16.25 19.56 6.27
C ALA A 44 -17.25 18.39 6.37
N ARG A 45 -18.49 18.64 6.80
CA ARG A 45 -19.55 17.62 6.81
C ARG A 45 -19.89 17.16 5.40
N TYR A 46 -20.04 18.10 4.46
CA TYR A 46 -20.32 17.79 3.05
C TYR A 46 -19.20 16.95 2.41
N TYR A 47 -17.94 17.34 2.62
CA TYR A 47 -16.77 16.63 2.12
C TYR A 47 -16.68 15.22 2.70
N LYS A 48 -16.91 15.05 4.01
CA LYS A 48 -16.97 13.73 4.65
C LYS A 48 -18.07 12.85 4.06
N LEU A 49 -19.25 13.41 3.78
CA LEU A 49 -20.34 12.69 3.12
C LEU A 49 -19.94 12.24 1.70
N ARG A 50 -19.37 13.14 0.90
CA ARG A 50 -18.85 12.84 -0.45
C ARG A 50 -17.79 11.74 -0.43
N LYS A 51 -16.80 11.84 0.45
CA LYS A 51 -15.74 10.81 0.60
C LYS A 51 -16.29 9.46 1.06
N LYS A 52 -17.29 9.46 1.95
CA LYS A 52 -17.97 8.23 2.35
C LYS A 52 -18.76 7.60 1.20
N LEU A 53 -19.41 8.41 0.37
CA LEU A 53 -20.10 7.92 -0.83
C LEU A 53 -19.10 7.30 -1.82
N GLU A 54 -17.96 7.98 -2.06
CA GLU A 54 -16.87 7.46 -2.91
C GLU A 54 -16.36 6.10 -2.40
N LEU A 55 -16.14 5.97 -1.08
CA LEU A 55 -15.72 4.71 -0.47
C LEU A 55 -16.74 3.58 -0.68
N VAL A 56 -18.04 3.86 -0.48
CA VAL A 56 -19.11 2.86 -0.71
C VAL A 56 -19.19 2.48 -2.19
N GLN A 57 -19.02 3.44 -3.10
CA GLN A 57 -18.99 3.17 -4.54
C GLN A 57 -17.80 2.29 -4.93
N ASP A 58 -16.63 2.52 -4.34
CA ASP A 58 -15.44 1.69 -4.58
C ASP A 58 -15.64 0.28 -4.03
N GLN A 59 -16.29 0.11 -2.86
CA GLN A 59 -16.65 -1.20 -2.31
C GLN A 59 -17.63 -1.95 -3.22
N ILE A 60 -18.60 -1.25 -3.79
CA ILE A 60 -19.52 -1.80 -4.80
C ILE A 60 -18.75 -2.26 -6.04
N ALA A 61 -17.86 -1.41 -6.57
CA ALA A 61 -17.03 -1.73 -7.72
C ALA A 61 -16.15 -2.96 -7.50
N VAL A 62 -15.56 -3.13 -6.31
CA VAL A 62 -14.73 -4.30 -5.98
C VAL A 62 -15.53 -5.60 -6.10
N MET A 63 -16.78 -5.65 -5.60
CA MET A 63 -17.63 -6.84 -5.72
C MET A 63 -18.11 -7.06 -7.15
N MET A 64 -18.47 -6.00 -7.88
CA MET A 64 -18.89 -6.09 -9.28
C MET A 64 -17.75 -6.59 -10.17
N ASN A 65 -16.52 -6.19 -9.88
CA ASN A 65 -15.34 -6.53 -10.66
C ASN A 65 -14.86 -7.97 -10.41
N GLU A 66 -15.49 -8.74 -9.54
CA GLU A 66 -15.20 -10.16 -9.46
C GLU A 66 -15.45 -10.85 -10.82
N PRO A 67 -14.48 -11.61 -11.36
CA PRO A 67 -14.61 -12.19 -12.70
C PRO A 67 -15.87 -13.05 -12.90
N LYS A 68 -16.37 -13.68 -11.83
CA LYS A 68 -17.61 -14.47 -11.86
C LYS A 68 -18.82 -13.65 -12.31
N TYR A 69 -18.91 -12.40 -11.87
CA TYR A 69 -20.05 -11.53 -12.16
C TYR A 69 -19.80 -10.61 -13.35
N LEU A 70 -18.56 -10.17 -13.54
CA LEU A 70 -18.20 -9.19 -14.57
C LEU A 70 -18.19 -9.76 -16.00
N LEU A 71 -17.59 -10.94 -16.19
CA LEU A 71 -17.28 -11.47 -17.53
C LEU A 71 -18.50 -11.63 -18.47
N PRO A 72 -19.69 -12.07 -18.01
CA PRO A 72 -20.87 -12.20 -18.88
C PRO A 72 -21.31 -10.87 -19.53
N PHE A 73 -21.00 -9.74 -18.90
CA PHE A 73 -21.45 -8.42 -19.35
C PHE A 73 -20.42 -7.67 -20.20
N LEU A 74 -19.16 -8.13 -20.24
CA LEU A 74 -18.06 -7.58 -21.05
C LEU A 74 -18.12 -7.99 -22.52
N GLN A 75 -19.30 -7.90 -23.11
CA GLN A 75 -19.50 -8.18 -24.53
C GLN A 75 -18.92 -7.04 -25.39
N PRO A 76 -18.40 -7.32 -26.59
CA PRO A 76 -17.94 -6.29 -27.51
C PRO A 76 -19.04 -5.24 -27.75
N GLY A 77 -18.64 -3.97 -27.67
CA GLY A 77 -19.50 -2.80 -27.84
C GLY A 77 -20.12 -2.26 -26.56
N ARG A 78 -19.96 -2.95 -25.41
CA ARG A 78 -20.45 -2.48 -24.11
C ARG A 78 -19.76 -1.17 -23.69
N LEU A 79 -20.50 -0.22 -23.13
CA LEU A 79 -19.89 0.98 -22.54
C LEU A 79 -19.59 0.77 -21.06
N VAL A 80 -18.36 1.10 -20.67
CA VAL A 80 -17.84 1.01 -19.30
C VAL A 80 -17.11 2.31 -18.93
N THR A 81 -17.17 2.72 -17.67
CA THR A 81 -16.32 3.80 -17.15
C THR A 81 -15.12 3.20 -16.43
N VAL A 82 -13.97 3.87 -16.55
CA VAL A 82 -12.71 3.38 -16.02
C VAL A 82 -12.09 4.46 -15.15
N LYS A 83 -11.62 4.09 -13.97
CA LYS A 83 -10.92 5.01 -13.06
C LYS A 83 -9.57 4.41 -12.67
N SER A 84 -8.51 5.17 -12.89
CA SER A 84 -7.14 4.82 -12.52
C SER A 84 -6.57 5.89 -11.59
N GLY A 85 -6.63 5.64 -10.28
CA GLY A 85 -6.26 6.64 -9.27
C GLY A 85 -7.16 7.87 -9.37
N ASP A 86 -6.56 9.03 -9.60
CA ASP A 86 -7.27 10.31 -9.77
C ASP A 86 -7.72 10.58 -11.22
N LEU A 87 -7.28 9.74 -12.18
CA LEU A 87 -7.67 9.86 -13.58
C LEU A 87 -8.98 9.11 -13.82
N ASN A 88 -10.04 9.87 -14.11
CA ASN A 88 -11.31 9.34 -14.59
C ASN A 88 -11.31 9.32 -16.11
N PHE A 89 -11.43 8.14 -16.69
CA PHE A 89 -11.75 7.99 -18.11
C PHE A 89 -13.27 8.06 -18.24
N ASP A 90 -13.73 8.83 -19.22
CA ASP A 90 -15.13 8.87 -19.63
C ASP A 90 -15.59 7.48 -20.13
N TRP A 91 -16.81 7.40 -20.68
CA TRP A 91 -17.35 6.19 -21.27
C TRP A 91 -16.43 5.60 -22.35
N CYS A 92 -15.90 4.41 -22.07
CA CYS A 92 -15.05 3.62 -22.93
C CYS A 92 -15.84 2.46 -23.55
N VAL A 93 -15.47 2.01 -24.75
CA VAL A 93 -16.12 0.89 -25.43
C VAL A 93 -15.28 -0.38 -25.25
N VAL A 94 -15.88 -1.46 -24.76
CA VAL A 94 -15.22 -2.77 -24.64
C VAL A 94 -15.03 -3.39 -26.02
N LEU A 95 -13.82 -3.82 -26.35
CA LEU A 95 -13.49 -4.52 -27.59
C LEU A 95 -13.44 -6.03 -27.35
N ASN A 96 -12.54 -6.45 -26.46
CA ASN A 96 -12.33 -7.84 -26.10
C ASN A 96 -11.72 -7.93 -24.69
N PHE A 97 -11.63 -9.14 -24.13
CA PHE A 97 -10.89 -9.39 -22.90
C PHE A 97 -10.12 -10.70 -23.01
N HIS A 98 -8.98 -10.77 -22.33
CA HIS A 98 -8.14 -11.96 -22.28
C HIS A 98 -7.61 -12.20 -20.86
N LYS A 99 -7.39 -13.48 -20.53
CA LYS A 99 -6.91 -13.89 -19.21
C LYS A 99 -5.39 -13.88 -19.19
N LYS A 100 -4.79 -13.15 -18.24
CA LYS A 100 -3.35 -13.21 -17.99
C LYS A 100 -3.03 -14.35 -17.01
N PRO A 101 -2.15 -15.31 -17.36
CA PRO A 101 -1.80 -16.40 -16.45
C PRO A 101 -0.98 -15.88 -15.25
N GLY A 102 -1.34 -16.33 -14.05
CA GLY A 102 -0.71 -15.98 -12.77
C GLY A 102 -1.40 -16.69 -11.60
N GLU A 103 -0.83 -16.64 -10.39
CA GLU A 103 -1.38 -17.28 -9.18
C GLU A 103 -2.82 -16.83 -8.86
N LYS A 104 -3.14 -15.56 -9.14
CA LYS A 104 -4.51 -15.03 -9.18
C LYS A 104 -4.84 -14.63 -10.62
N PRO A 105 -5.93 -15.16 -11.21
CA PRO A 105 -6.26 -14.88 -12.61
C PRO A 105 -6.71 -13.43 -12.78
N ILE A 106 -5.84 -12.59 -13.36
CA ILE A 106 -6.16 -11.20 -13.69
C ILE A 106 -6.65 -11.16 -15.14
N TYR A 107 -7.81 -10.55 -15.35
CA TYR A 107 -8.36 -10.29 -16.68
C TYR A 107 -7.91 -8.91 -17.17
N ILE A 108 -7.41 -8.88 -18.41
CA ILE A 108 -7.09 -7.66 -19.15
C ILE A 108 -8.22 -7.45 -20.17
N ILE A 109 -8.73 -6.23 -20.23
CA ILE A 109 -9.83 -5.83 -21.10
C ILE A 109 -9.26 -4.79 -22.06
N ASP A 110 -9.41 -5.02 -23.35
CA ASP A 110 -9.05 -4.07 -24.37
C ASP A 110 -10.23 -3.12 -24.56
N VAL A 111 -10.04 -1.85 -24.18
CA VAL A 111 -11.07 -0.81 -24.27
C VAL A 111 -10.66 0.28 -25.24
N LEU A 112 -11.63 0.83 -25.96
CA LEU A 112 -11.49 2.02 -26.78
C LEU A 112 -11.81 3.24 -25.89
N ALA A 113 -10.77 4.03 -25.56
CA ALA A 113 -10.90 5.21 -24.72
C ALA A 113 -10.57 6.49 -25.51
N HIS A 114 -11.19 7.61 -25.12
CA HIS A 114 -10.95 8.93 -25.71
C HIS A 114 -9.78 9.61 -25.02
N LEU A 115 -8.69 9.83 -25.77
CA LEU A 115 -7.43 10.32 -25.24
C LEU A 115 -7.04 11.66 -25.86
N THR A 116 -6.17 12.39 -25.17
CA THR A 116 -5.54 13.59 -25.73
C THR A 116 -4.64 13.20 -26.91
N LEU A 117 -4.44 14.13 -27.86
CA LEU A 117 -3.62 13.88 -29.06
C LEU A 117 -2.19 13.48 -28.71
N GLU A 118 -1.65 14.03 -27.62
CA GLU A 118 -0.30 13.73 -27.11
C GLU A 118 -0.20 12.30 -26.57
N SER A 119 -1.14 11.88 -25.72
CA SER A 119 -1.19 10.51 -25.20
C SER A 119 -1.59 9.47 -26.26
N ALA A 120 -2.34 9.86 -27.29
CA ALA A 120 -2.67 9.00 -28.42
C ALA A 120 -1.42 8.63 -29.24
N ALA A 121 -0.42 9.51 -29.32
CA ALA A 121 0.83 9.26 -30.04
C ALA A 121 1.83 8.36 -29.27
N GLN A 122 1.73 8.29 -27.94
CA GLN A 122 2.65 7.52 -27.11
C GLN A 122 2.34 6.01 -27.13
N LYS A 123 3.38 5.16 -27.15
CA LYS A 123 3.21 3.68 -27.13
C LYS A 123 3.06 3.09 -25.72
N LEU A 124 3.47 3.82 -24.68
CA LEU A 124 3.42 3.34 -23.30
C LEU A 124 2.07 3.64 -22.65
N THR A 125 1.55 2.68 -21.89
CA THR A 125 0.27 2.80 -21.16
C THR A 125 0.34 3.61 -19.86
N VAL A 126 1.54 4.05 -19.45
CA VAL A 126 1.79 4.61 -18.12
C VAL A 126 1.49 6.11 -18.03
N GLU A 127 1.53 6.84 -19.15
CA GLU A 127 1.34 8.30 -19.21
C GLU A 127 0.13 8.69 -20.07
N ILE A 128 -0.94 7.90 -19.98
CA ILE A 128 -2.16 8.17 -20.74
C ILE A 128 -3.04 9.16 -20.00
N GLN A 129 -3.27 10.33 -20.60
CA GLN A 129 -4.23 11.31 -20.12
C GLN A 129 -5.59 11.15 -20.84
N PRO A 130 -6.69 10.95 -20.08
CA PRO A 130 -8.03 10.97 -20.66
C PRO A 130 -8.35 12.37 -21.18
N CYS A 131 -9.04 12.43 -22.31
CA CYS A 131 -9.61 13.67 -22.83
C CYS A 131 -11.12 13.66 -22.55
N PRO A 132 -11.71 14.75 -22.04
CA PRO A 132 -13.15 14.86 -21.96
C PRO A 132 -13.78 14.63 -23.34
N LEU A 133 -14.91 13.93 -23.41
CA LEU A 133 -15.60 13.65 -24.68
C LEU A 133 -16.05 14.90 -25.46
N SER A 134 -16.06 16.08 -24.81
CA SER A 134 -16.31 17.39 -25.42
C SER A 134 -15.13 17.93 -26.22
N ASP A 135 -13.92 17.50 -25.91
CA ASP A 135 -12.69 18.06 -26.42
C ASP A 135 -12.13 17.26 -27.59
N ARG A 136 -11.25 17.89 -28.38
CA ARG A 136 -10.63 17.27 -29.55
C ARG A 136 -9.61 16.23 -29.10
N GLY A 137 -9.99 14.96 -29.16
CA GLY A 137 -9.14 13.81 -28.88
C GLY A 137 -9.22 12.72 -29.96
N GLU A 138 -8.44 11.66 -29.78
CA GLU A 138 -8.45 10.47 -30.65
C GLU A 138 -8.84 9.23 -29.83
N LEU A 139 -9.72 8.41 -30.39
CA LEU A 139 -10.06 7.11 -29.81
C LEU A 139 -8.93 6.12 -30.06
N LYS A 140 -8.46 5.48 -28.99
CA LYS A 140 -7.38 4.48 -29.03
C LYS A 140 -7.72 3.27 -28.19
N ALA A 141 -7.32 2.10 -28.69
CA ALA A 141 -7.43 0.84 -27.95
C ALA A 141 -6.32 0.74 -26.91
N ILE A 142 -6.69 0.48 -25.65
CA ILE A 142 -5.80 0.41 -24.50
C ILE A 142 -6.15 -0.85 -23.69
N PRO A 143 -5.15 -1.66 -23.31
CA PRO A 143 -5.37 -2.76 -22.37
C PRO A 143 -5.49 -2.21 -20.93
N ILE A 144 -6.60 -2.48 -20.27
CA ILE A 144 -6.85 -2.13 -18.87
C ILE A 144 -7.04 -3.39 -18.01
N GLN A 145 -6.77 -3.30 -16.72
CA GLN A 145 -7.13 -4.36 -15.79
C GLN A 145 -8.61 -4.25 -15.41
N HIS A 146 -9.29 -5.39 -15.30
CA HIS A 146 -10.71 -5.45 -14.94
C HIS A 146 -11.06 -4.74 -13.61
N ILE A 147 -10.12 -4.64 -12.67
CA ILE A 147 -10.29 -3.95 -11.38
C ILE A 147 -10.50 -2.44 -11.50
N LEU A 148 -10.13 -1.83 -12.63
CA LEU A 148 -10.23 -0.40 -12.88
C LEU A 148 -11.61 0.04 -13.39
N ILE A 149 -12.50 -0.91 -13.68
CA ILE A 149 -13.87 -0.63 -14.12
C ILE A 149 -14.66 -0.10 -12.92
N ARG A 150 -15.38 1.01 -13.11
CA ARG A 150 -16.22 1.62 -12.07
C ARG A 150 -17.69 1.35 -12.31
N GLU A 151 -18.16 1.60 -13.53
CA GLU A 151 -19.57 1.45 -13.90
C GLU A 151 -19.71 0.75 -15.25
N ILE A 152 -20.81 0.02 -15.43
CA ILE A 152 -21.13 -0.72 -16.64
C ILE A 152 -22.52 -0.30 -17.09
N SER A 153 -22.64 0.13 -18.34
CA SER A 153 -23.92 0.50 -18.91
C SER A 153 -24.72 -0.71 -19.41
N ALA A 154 -26.05 -0.58 -19.43
CA ALA A 154 -26.93 -1.53 -20.12
C ALA A 154 -26.85 -1.40 -21.66
N VAL A 155 -26.32 -0.28 -22.17
CA VAL A 155 -26.26 0.06 -23.60
C VAL A 155 -25.03 -0.57 -24.27
N ARG A 156 -25.16 -0.89 -25.56
CA ARG A 156 -24.09 -1.36 -26.42
C ARG A 156 -24.05 -0.55 -27.71
N VAL A 157 -22.85 -0.28 -28.20
CA VAL A 157 -22.58 0.34 -29.50
C VAL A 157 -22.24 -0.75 -30.50
N TYR A 158 -22.70 -0.60 -31.74
CA TYR A 158 -22.28 -1.47 -32.83
C TYR A 158 -20.80 -1.22 -33.16
N LEU A 159 -19.99 -2.28 -33.14
CA LEU A 159 -18.58 -2.23 -33.51
C LEU A 159 -18.41 -2.73 -34.95
N PRO A 160 -17.76 -1.94 -35.84
CA PRO A 160 -17.30 -2.42 -37.13
C PRO A 160 -16.22 -3.49 -36.99
N ASP A 161 -16.09 -4.36 -38.00
CA ASP A 161 -15.11 -5.46 -38.01
C ASP A 161 -13.64 -4.98 -38.07
N ASP A 162 -13.36 -3.82 -38.69
CA ASP A 162 -12.02 -3.23 -38.74
C ASP A 162 -11.97 -1.88 -38.00
N LEU A 163 -11.19 -1.84 -36.92
CA LEU A 163 -10.97 -0.67 -36.06
C LEU A 163 -9.59 -0.02 -36.29
N ARG A 164 -8.87 -0.41 -37.35
CA ARG A 164 -7.55 0.19 -37.67
C ARG A 164 -7.67 1.55 -38.33
N THR A 165 -8.73 1.77 -39.11
CA THR A 165 -8.99 3.03 -39.81
C THR A 165 -9.44 4.13 -38.86
N LYS A 166 -8.99 5.37 -39.10
CA LYS A 166 -9.35 6.51 -38.25
C LYS A 166 -10.83 6.85 -38.38
N GLU A 167 -11.40 6.62 -39.55
CA GLU A 167 -12.79 6.88 -39.92
C GLU A 167 -13.74 5.98 -39.11
N ALA A 168 -13.42 4.69 -38.97
CA ALA A 168 -14.20 3.75 -38.16
C ALA A 168 -14.22 4.17 -36.68
N ARG A 169 -13.06 4.56 -36.13
CA ARG A 169 -12.97 5.06 -34.75
C ARG A 169 -13.75 6.35 -34.57
N GLN A 170 -13.65 7.31 -35.49
CA GLN A 170 -14.42 8.55 -35.43
C GLN A 170 -15.94 8.30 -35.52
N GLY A 171 -16.37 7.30 -36.29
CA GLY A 171 -17.77 6.86 -36.33
C GLY A 171 -18.27 6.39 -34.96
N ILE A 172 -17.46 5.59 -34.25
CA ILE A 172 -17.77 5.14 -32.89
C ILE A 172 -17.82 6.32 -31.92
N LEU A 173 -16.87 7.25 -32.02
CA LEU A 173 -16.86 8.45 -31.17
C LEU A 173 -18.17 9.25 -31.31
N LYS A 174 -18.61 9.47 -32.55
CA LYS A 174 -19.88 10.15 -32.84
C LYS A 174 -21.06 9.38 -32.27
N ALA A 175 -21.09 8.05 -32.43
CA ALA A 175 -22.16 7.22 -31.88
C ALA A 175 -22.22 7.30 -30.34
N VAL A 176 -21.07 7.27 -29.65
CA VAL A 176 -20.98 7.42 -28.19
C VAL A 176 -21.43 8.82 -27.76
N GLN A 177 -20.98 9.87 -28.45
CA GLN A 177 -21.40 11.25 -28.19
C GLN A 177 -22.91 11.43 -28.39
N ASP A 178 -23.49 10.85 -29.43
CA ASP A 178 -24.93 10.90 -29.70
C ASP A 178 -25.73 10.16 -28.62
N ILE A 179 -25.24 9.01 -28.16
CA ILE A 179 -25.85 8.27 -27.04
C ILE A 179 -25.85 9.12 -25.76
N ILE A 180 -24.73 9.77 -25.44
CA ILE A 180 -24.62 10.65 -24.26
C ILE A 180 -25.54 11.86 -24.41
N ARG A 181 -25.60 12.49 -25.59
CA ARG A 181 -26.51 13.62 -25.86
C ARG A 181 -27.99 13.25 -25.71
N ARG A 182 -28.37 12.02 -26.08
CA ARG A 182 -29.75 11.50 -25.91
C ARG A 182 -30.11 11.22 -24.46
N HIS A 183 -29.11 11.05 -23.58
CA HIS A 183 -29.27 10.73 -22.18
C HIS A 183 -28.63 11.81 -21.27
N PRO A 184 -29.23 13.01 -21.18
CA PRO A 184 -28.69 14.11 -20.37
C PRO A 184 -28.65 13.79 -18.87
N CYS A 185 -29.49 12.85 -18.41
CA CYS A 185 -29.53 12.39 -17.01
C CYS A 185 -28.54 11.23 -16.72
N GLY A 186 -27.72 10.83 -17.69
CA GLY A 186 -26.80 9.68 -17.57
C GLY A 186 -27.32 8.42 -18.24
N LEU A 187 -26.38 7.52 -18.59
CA LEU A 187 -26.70 6.24 -19.22
C LEU A 187 -27.33 5.28 -18.21
N PRO A 188 -28.27 4.41 -18.63
CA PRO A 188 -28.80 3.37 -17.77
C PRO A 188 -27.66 2.41 -17.38
N LEU A 189 -27.40 2.30 -16.09
CA LEU A 189 -26.40 1.40 -15.50
C LEU A 189 -27.00 0.01 -15.30
N LEU A 190 -26.15 -1.01 -15.33
CA LEU A 190 -26.54 -2.35 -14.90
C LEU A 190 -26.70 -2.38 -13.38
N ASP A 191 -27.82 -2.94 -12.92
CA ASP A 191 -28.08 -3.15 -11.51
C ASP A 191 -27.28 -4.37 -11.01
N PRO A 192 -26.40 -4.23 -10.00
CA PRO A 192 -25.59 -5.33 -9.49
C PRO A 192 -26.41 -6.50 -8.91
N VAL A 193 -27.61 -6.22 -8.38
CA VAL A 193 -28.48 -7.22 -7.76
C VAL A 193 -29.45 -7.80 -8.79
N ARG A 194 -30.14 -6.94 -9.54
CA ARG A 194 -31.19 -7.37 -10.49
C ARG A 194 -30.61 -7.96 -11.77
N ASP A 195 -29.63 -7.28 -12.37
CA ASP A 195 -29.11 -7.66 -13.68
C ASP A 195 -27.91 -8.60 -13.53
N MET A 196 -26.96 -8.30 -12.64
CA MET A 196 -25.75 -9.13 -12.44
C MET A 196 -25.95 -10.30 -11.47
N GLY A 197 -27.06 -10.34 -10.73
CA GLY A 197 -27.41 -11.46 -9.85
C GLY A 197 -26.57 -11.58 -8.58
N ILE A 198 -25.95 -10.49 -8.10
CA ILE A 198 -25.12 -10.49 -6.88
C ILE A 198 -26.02 -10.44 -5.64
N LYS A 199 -26.43 -11.62 -5.15
CA LYS A 199 -27.30 -11.77 -3.96
C LYS A 199 -26.52 -11.83 -2.63
N SER A 200 -25.52 -10.96 -2.45
CA SER A 200 -24.82 -10.83 -1.17
C SER A 200 -25.57 -9.88 -0.23
N ASN A 201 -25.61 -10.23 1.06
CA ASN A 201 -26.14 -9.35 2.11
C ASN A 201 -25.34 -8.03 2.17
N ASP A 202 -24.03 -8.11 1.96
CA ASP A 202 -23.14 -6.95 1.95
C ASP A 202 -23.46 -6.03 0.78
N MET A 203 -23.64 -6.58 -0.43
CA MET A 203 -24.01 -5.80 -1.63
C MET A 203 -25.32 -5.02 -1.42
N THR A 204 -26.32 -5.67 -0.85
CA THR A 204 -27.60 -5.04 -0.54
C THR A 204 -27.46 -3.94 0.52
N SER A 205 -26.61 -4.16 1.52
CA SER A 205 -26.26 -3.14 2.53
C SER A 205 -25.58 -1.93 1.89
N TYR A 206 -24.60 -2.14 1.02
CA TYR A 206 -23.88 -1.07 0.35
C TYR A 206 -24.78 -0.26 -0.61
N ILE A 207 -25.66 -0.89 -1.37
CA ILE A 207 -26.64 -0.17 -2.21
C ILE A 207 -27.57 0.70 -1.36
N LYS A 208 -28.08 0.17 -0.23
CA LYS A 208 -28.91 0.95 0.69
C LYS A 208 -28.14 2.12 1.31
N GLN A 209 -26.88 1.89 1.69
CA GLN A 209 -26.02 2.95 2.21
C GLN A 209 -25.77 4.02 1.13
N TYR A 210 -25.51 3.62 -0.11
CA TYR A 210 -25.31 4.50 -1.25
C TYR A 210 -26.55 5.38 -1.47
N SER A 211 -27.76 4.81 -1.50
CA SER A 211 -29.00 5.60 -1.71
C SER A 211 -29.27 6.59 -0.57
N ILE A 212 -29.04 6.19 0.69
CA ILE A 212 -29.16 7.08 1.84
C ILE A 212 -28.15 8.22 1.77
N LEU A 213 -26.90 7.92 1.45
CA LEU A 213 -25.85 8.94 1.33
C LEU A 213 -26.12 9.90 0.17
N GLN A 214 -26.56 9.38 -0.97
CA GLN A 214 -26.94 10.18 -2.13
C GLN A 214 -28.07 11.14 -1.79
N THR A 215 -29.15 10.64 -1.17
CA THR A 215 -30.28 11.46 -0.73
C THR A 215 -29.82 12.57 0.23
N ARG A 216 -28.96 12.26 1.20
CA ARG A 216 -28.40 13.26 2.13
C ARG A 216 -27.53 14.30 1.45
N ILE A 217 -26.82 13.94 0.39
CA ILE A 217 -26.03 14.88 -0.40
C ILE A 217 -26.96 15.79 -1.22
N ASP A 218 -28.01 15.25 -1.82
CA ASP A 218 -28.96 16.01 -2.63
C ASP A 218 -29.80 16.98 -1.77
N GLU A 219 -30.15 16.58 -0.55
CA GLU A 219 -30.83 17.41 0.45
C GLU A 219 -29.94 18.48 1.08
N HIS A 220 -28.60 18.34 0.98
CA HIS A 220 -27.66 19.22 1.65
C HIS A 220 -27.77 20.67 1.10
N PRO A 221 -27.86 21.71 1.96
CA PRO A 221 -28.02 23.10 1.53
C PRO A 221 -26.94 23.58 0.55
N LEU A 222 -25.69 23.16 0.78
CA LEU A 222 -24.55 23.50 -0.09
C LEU A 222 -24.67 22.96 -1.52
N THR A 223 -25.43 21.87 -1.76
CA THR A 223 -25.63 21.31 -3.11
C THR A 223 -26.35 22.28 -4.05
N LYS A 224 -27.13 23.20 -3.49
CA LYS A 224 -27.87 24.22 -4.24
C LYS A 224 -27.09 25.52 -4.44
N SER A 225 -25.92 25.67 -3.80
CA SER A 225 -25.11 26.88 -3.88
C SER A 225 -24.25 26.88 -5.15
N PRO A 226 -24.22 27.98 -5.93
CA PRO A 226 -23.38 28.09 -7.12
C PRO A 226 -21.88 28.16 -6.79
N GLN A 227 -21.52 28.51 -5.55
CA GLN A 227 -20.13 28.60 -5.08
C GLN A 227 -19.57 27.26 -4.58
N LEU A 228 -20.39 26.19 -4.55
CA LEU A 228 -20.00 24.89 -4.02
C LEU A 228 -18.69 24.38 -4.63
N LYS A 229 -18.54 24.50 -5.95
CA LYS A 229 -17.37 23.98 -6.65
C LYS A 229 -16.08 24.62 -6.15
N THR A 230 -16.06 25.95 -6.03
CA THR A 230 -14.90 26.70 -5.54
C THR A 230 -14.58 26.40 -4.08
N ILE A 231 -15.61 26.38 -3.21
CA ILE A 231 -15.43 26.11 -1.77
C ILE A 231 -14.97 24.66 -1.56
N TYR A 232 -15.51 23.71 -2.32
CA TYR A 232 -15.10 22.31 -2.28
C TYR A 232 -13.65 22.12 -2.72
N GLU A 233 -13.22 22.74 -3.83
CA GLU A 233 -11.83 22.69 -4.29
C GLU A 233 -10.85 23.30 -3.26
N GLN A 234 -11.24 24.40 -2.61
CA GLN A 234 -10.44 24.99 -1.53
C GLN A 234 -10.34 24.06 -0.32
N TYR A 235 -11.46 23.44 0.10
CA TYR A 235 -11.47 22.51 1.22
C TYR A 235 -10.70 21.22 0.90
N GLU A 236 -10.80 20.70 -0.32
CA GLU A 236 -10.04 19.51 -0.76
C GLU A 236 -8.54 19.78 -0.71
N ARG A 237 -8.08 20.96 -1.15
CA ARG A 237 -6.68 21.39 -0.99
C ARG A 237 -6.27 21.43 0.48
N LYS A 238 -7.12 22.02 1.34
CA LYS A 238 -6.86 22.10 2.79
C LYS A 238 -6.75 20.70 3.42
N ALA A 239 -7.67 19.80 3.09
CA ALA A 239 -7.67 18.42 3.59
C ALA A 239 -6.46 17.61 3.09
N ASN A 240 -6.01 17.83 1.86
CA ASN A 240 -4.79 17.21 1.33
C ASN A 240 -3.53 17.69 2.06
N ILE A 241 -3.44 18.99 2.36
CA ILE A 241 -2.33 19.54 3.15
C ILE A 241 -2.39 19.00 4.59
N GLU A 242 -3.59 18.93 5.19
CA GLU A 242 -3.77 18.33 6.53
C GLU A 242 -3.22 16.91 6.59
N LYS A 243 -3.52 16.09 5.57
CA LYS A 243 -2.94 14.74 5.45
C LYS A 243 -1.41 14.77 5.38
N GLN A 244 -0.84 15.67 4.58
CA GLN A 244 0.62 15.84 4.50
C GLN A 244 1.25 16.29 5.83
N VAL A 245 0.56 17.15 6.60
CA VAL A 245 0.99 17.55 7.95
C VAL A 245 0.99 16.35 8.89
N ILE A 246 -0.06 15.52 8.87
CA ILE A 246 -0.14 14.31 9.70
C ILE A 246 0.96 13.31 9.31
N ASP A 247 1.17 13.08 8.01
CA ASP A 247 2.20 12.17 7.51
C ASP A 247 3.60 12.66 7.89
N ALA A 248 3.90 13.95 7.72
CA ALA A 248 5.16 14.56 8.13
C ALA A 248 5.38 14.51 9.65
N LYS A 249 4.33 14.71 10.46
CA LYS A 249 4.37 14.54 11.93
C LYS A 249 4.74 13.11 12.32
N ASN A 250 4.14 12.14 11.66
CA ASN A 250 4.42 10.72 11.90
C ASN A 250 5.85 10.35 11.48
N GLU A 251 6.32 10.87 10.34
CA GLU A 251 7.69 10.69 9.86
C GLU A 251 8.71 11.27 10.85
N LEU A 252 8.49 12.50 11.32
CA LEU A 252 9.32 13.15 12.33
C LEU A 252 9.37 12.34 13.63
N LYS A 253 8.21 11.86 14.11
CA LYS A 253 8.13 11.03 15.34
C LYS A 253 8.91 9.72 15.19
N LYS A 254 8.88 9.09 14.00
CA LYS A 254 9.68 7.90 13.71
C LYS A 254 11.17 8.21 13.71
N ALA A 255 11.58 9.31 13.05
CA ALA A 255 12.97 9.74 13.01
C ALA A 255 13.54 10.13 14.38
N GLN A 256 12.70 10.66 15.27
CA GLN A 256 13.04 10.98 16.66
C GLN A 256 13.12 9.76 17.58
N SER A 257 12.55 8.61 17.18
CA SER A 257 12.60 7.41 18.01
C SER A 257 14.02 6.81 18.03
N LEU A 258 14.52 6.46 19.22
CA LEU A 258 15.76 5.71 19.38
C LEU A 258 15.61 4.32 18.75
N LEU A 259 16.21 4.14 17.57
CA LEU A 259 16.02 2.95 16.72
C LEU A 259 16.38 1.63 17.42
N GLN A 260 17.32 1.65 18.37
CA GLN A 260 17.86 0.44 19.01
C GLN A 260 17.37 0.21 20.44
N ILE A 261 16.48 1.06 20.99
CA ILE A 261 15.99 0.89 22.37
C ILE A 261 15.16 -0.38 22.53
N GLY A 262 14.48 -0.80 21.46
CA GLY A 262 13.69 -2.04 21.43
C GLY A 262 14.57 -3.29 21.58
N ASP A 263 15.66 -3.35 20.82
CA ASP A 263 16.64 -4.43 20.90
C ASP A 263 17.35 -4.46 22.26
N LEU A 264 17.78 -3.31 22.76
CA LEU A 264 18.41 -3.22 24.08
C LEU A 264 17.51 -3.80 25.19
N LYS A 265 16.20 -3.51 25.16
CA LYS A 265 15.24 -4.09 26.11
C LYS A 265 15.12 -5.61 25.97
N ARG A 266 15.13 -6.14 24.73
CA ARG A 266 15.12 -7.59 24.48
C ARG A 266 16.38 -8.26 25.00
N HIS A 267 17.56 -7.68 24.75
CA HIS A 267 18.83 -8.21 25.21
C HIS A 267 18.93 -8.18 26.74
N LYS A 268 18.58 -7.06 27.38
CA LYS A 268 18.51 -6.95 28.85
C LYS A 268 17.62 -8.05 29.46
N ARG A 269 16.49 -8.37 28.82
CA ARG A 269 15.61 -9.45 29.29
C ARG A 269 16.30 -10.82 29.28
N VAL A 270 17.08 -11.12 28.25
CA VAL A 270 17.84 -12.37 28.16
C VAL A 270 18.93 -12.41 29.22
N LEU A 271 19.72 -11.35 29.35
CA LEU A 271 20.80 -11.25 30.34
C LEU A 271 20.29 -11.42 31.78
N ARG A 272 19.13 -10.83 32.11
CA ARG A 272 18.49 -11.03 33.42
C ARG A 272 18.00 -12.45 33.63
N ARG A 273 17.43 -13.08 32.59
CA ARG A 273 16.93 -14.45 32.67
C ARG A 273 18.06 -15.46 32.89
N LEU A 274 19.22 -15.21 32.30
CA LEU A 274 20.41 -16.07 32.42
C LEU A 274 21.27 -15.74 33.66
N GLY A 275 20.94 -14.67 34.40
CA GLY A 275 21.66 -14.30 35.63
C GLY A 275 22.98 -13.57 35.39
N TYR A 276 23.13 -12.88 34.26
CA TYR A 276 24.29 -12.03 33.97
C TYR A 276 24.15 -10.65 34.63
N CYS A 277 22.91 -10.23 34.88
CA CYS A 277 22.58 -9.06 35.66
C CYS A 277 21.25 -9.24 36.41
N ASN A 278 21.06 -8.47 37.47
CA ASN A 278 19.85 -8.54 38.27
C ASN A 278 18.71 -7.66 37.72
N SER A 279 17.56 -7.64 38.41
CA SER A 279 16.38 -6.86 38.01
C SER A 279 16.61 -5.34 37.95
N ALA A 280 17.63 -4.84 38.66
CA ALA A 280 18.04 -3.44 38.66
C ALA A 280 19.11 -3.13 37.59
N ASP A 281 19.34 -4.05 36.63
CA ASP A 281 20.38 -3.96 35.60
C ASP A 281 21.81 -3.84 36.18
N VAL A 282 22.04 -4.32 37.41
CA VAL A 282 23.38 -4.40 38.03
C VAL A 282 24.04 -5.72 37.66
N ILE A 283 25.30 -5.66 37.22
CA ILE A 283 26.07 -6.81 36.75
C ILE A 283 26.39 -7.80 37.87
N ASP A 284 26.15 -9.09 37.60
CA ASP A 284 26.47 -10.21 38.49
C ASP A 284 27.80 -10.88 38.09
N LEU A 285 28.23 -11.90 38.83
CA LEU A 285 29.50 -12.58 38.58
C LEU A 285 29.58 -13.20 37.16
N LYS A 286 28.52 -13.86 36.69
CA LYS A 286 28.43 -14.37 35.32
C LYS A 286 28.65 -13.25 34.29
N GLY A 287 28.03 -12.10 34.51
CA GLY A 287 28.19 -10.93 33.65
C GLY A 287 29.64 -10.43 33.60
N ARG A 288 30.32 -10.38 34.76
CA ARG A 288 31.73 -9.98 34.82
C ARG A 288 32.64 -10.94 34.06
N VAL A 289 32.40 -12.25 34.16
CA VAL A 289 33.16 -13.26 33.41
C VAL A 289 32.95 -13.09 31.90
N ALA A 290 31.71 -12.87 31.46
CA ALA A 290 31.43 -12.60 30.06
C ALA A 290 32.07 -11.33 29.53
N CYS A 291 32.24 -10.29 30.36
CA CYS A 291 32.96 -9.08 29.97
C CYS A 291 34.45 -9.30 29.70
N GLU A 292 35.04 -10.43 30.12
CA GLU A 292 36.43 -10.78 29.87
C GLU A 292 36.60 -11.69 28.62
N ILE A 293 35.49 -12.07 27.96
CA ILE A 293 35.50 -12.90 26.76
C ILE A 293 35.27 -11.99 25.55
N ASP A 294 36.35 -11.59 24.89
CA ASP A 294 36.30 -10.77 23.66
C ASP A 294 36.29 -11.63 22.37
N THR A 295 36.75 -12.87 22.46
CA THR A 295 36.88 -13.78 21.31
C THR A 295 35.86 -14.90 21.37
N GLY A 296 34.90 -14.88 20.46
CA GLY A 296 33.85 -15.91 20.36
C GLY A 296 32.51 -15.44 20.91
N ASP A 297 31.61 -16.38 21.19
CA ASP A 297 30.30 -16.10 21.81
C ASP A 297 30.47 -16.00 23.34
N GLU A 298 30.33 -14.80 23.87
CA GLU A 298 30.55 -14.50 25.29
C GLU A 298 29.51 -15.15 26.20
N LEU A 299 28.29 -15.37 25.71
CA LEU A 299 27.21 -15.95 26.50
C LEU A 299 27.39 -17.46 26.60
N VAL A 300 27.49 -18.15 25.46
CA VAL A 300 27.62 -19.61 25.43
C VAL A 300 28.89 -20.06 26.14
N THR A 301 30.02 -19.38 25.90
CA THR A 301 31.30 -19.72 26.54
C THR A 301 31.21 -19.56 28.06
N THR A 302 30.54 -18.50 28.54
CA THR A 302 30.33 -18.30 29.98
C THR A 302 29.42 -19.38 30.57
N GLU A 303 28.33 -19.77 29.89
CA GLU A 303 27.47 -20.85 30.37
C GLU A 303 28.22 -22.20 30.45
N LEU A 304 29.04 -22.53 29.45
CA LEU A 304 29.89 -23.74 29.49
C LEU A 304 30.85 -23.73 30.69
N LEU A 305 31.42 -22.57 31.01
CA LEU A 305 32.30 -22.40 32.17
C LEU A 305 31.55 -22.61 33.49
N PHE A 306 30.40 -21.95 33.67
CA PHE A 306 29.62 -22.04 34.90
C PHE A 306 28.91 -23.37 35.08
N ASN A 307 28.61 -24.08 33.99
CA ASN A 307 28.11 -25.46 34.03
C ASN A 307 29.23 -26.49 34.29
N GLY A 308 30.49 -26.05 34.38
CA GLY A 308 31.62 -26.90 34.72
C GLY A 308 32.06 -27.84 33.58
N VAL A 309 31.66 -27.57 32.33
CA VAL A 309 31.93 -28.45 31.19
C VAL A 309 33.43 -28.66 30.97
N PHE A 310 34.25 -27.65 31.25
CA PHE A 310 35.70 -27.73 31.08
C PHE A 310 36.44 -28.49 32.19
N ASN A 311 35.78 -28.82 33.32
CA ASN A 311 36.45 -29.45 34.47
C ASN A 311 36.91 -30.89 34.17
N ASP A 312 36.15 -31.61 33.34
CA ASP A 312 36.38 -33.02 33.02
C ASP A 312 37.12 -33.21 31.68
N LEU A 313 37.49 -32.12 30.99
CA LEU A 313 38.16 -32.17 29.70
C LEU A 313 39.68 -32.09 29.86
N THR A 314 40.38 -32.86 29.04
CA THR A 314 41.83 -32.67 28.85
C THR A 314 42.12 -31.36 28.12
N VAL A 315 43.35 -30.85 28.22
CA VAL A 315 43.76 -29.61 27.54
C VAL A 315 43.51 -29.67 26.03
N SER A 316 43.77 -30.81 25.39
CA SER A 316 43.53 -30.99 23.95
C SER A 316 42.04 -30.98 23.59
N GLN A 317 41.19 -31.61 24.42
CA GLN A 317 39.74 -31.60 24.25
C GLN A 317 39.14 -30.20 24.46
N ALA A 318 39.60 -29.48 25.48
CA ALA A 318 39.18 -28.10 25.73
C ALA A 318 39.58 -27.17 24.56
N CYS A 319 40.81 -27.28 24.05
CA CYS A 319 41.25 -26.54 22.87
C CYS A 319 40.41 -26.89 21.62
N ALA A 320 40.08 -28.17 21.41
CA ALA A 320 39.24 -28.59 20.31
C ALA A 320 37.82 -28.02 20.41
N LEU A 321 37.22 -28.01 21.60
CA LEU A 321 35.91 -27.40 21.83
C LEU A 321 35.93 -25.87 21.63
N LEU A 322 36.96 -25.19 22.14
CA LEU A 322 37.11 -23.74 21.98
C LEU A 322 37.36 -23.33 20.52
N SER A 323 37.93 -24.20 19.70
CA SER A 323 38.14 -23.94 18.27
C SER A 323 36.83 -23.63 17.53
N CYS A 324 35.70 -24.14 18.03
CA CYS A 324 34.36 -23.88 17.49
C CYS A 324 33.92 -22.41 17.62
N PHE A 325 34.48 -21.64 18.55
CA PHE A 325 34.13 -20.22 18.75
C PHE A 325 35.02 -19.26 17.96
N VAL A 326 36.18 -19.74 17.48
CA VAL A 326 37.20 -18.90 16.83
C VAL A 326 37.08 -18.95 15.31
N PHE A 327 36.88 -20.13 14.73
CA PHE A 327 36.82 -20.29 13.28
C PHE A 327 35.38 -20.12 12.76
N GLN A 328 35.12 -19.03 12.03
CA GLN A 328 33.79 -18.68 11.52
C GLN A 328 33.59 -18.99 10.02
N GLU A 329 34.63 -19.42 9.31
CA GLU A 329 34.52 -19.75 7.89
C GLU A 329 33.88 -21.13 7.68
N LYS A 330 33.24 -21.30 6.52
CA LYS A 330 32.67 -22.60 6.14
C LYS A 330 33.78 -23.50 5.62
N ALA A 331 34.00 -24.63 6.30
CA ALA A 331 34.86 -25.69 5.79
C ALA A 331 34.05 -26.67 4.90
N ASN A 332 34.64 -27.09 3.78
CA ASN A 332 34.01 -28.07 2.87
C ASN A 332 34.19 -29.53 3.31
N GLU A 333 35.12 -29.78 4.25
CA GLU A 333 35.40 -31.11 4.78
C GLU A 333 35.13 -31.12 6.28
N MET A 334 34.25 -32.03 6.72
CA MET A 334 34.01 -32.30 8.14
C MET A 334 34.70 -33.62 8.52
N PRO A 335 35.73 -33.59 9.39
CA PRO A 335 36.39 -34.82 9.82
C PRO A 335 35.43 -35.68 10.66
N LYS A 336 35.59 -37.00 10.58
CA LYS A 336 34.87 -37.92 11.48
C LYS A 336 35.41 -37.75 12.90
N LEU A 337 34.57 -37.23 13.79
CA LEU A 337 34.94 -36.98 15.17
C LEU A 337 35.01 -38.29 15.97
N LEU A 338 36.06 -38.41 16.78
CA LEU A 338 36.17 -39.46 17.79
C LEU A 338 35.14 -39.22 18.92
N PRO A 339 34.68 -40.27 19.63
CA PRO A 339 33.71 -40.14 20.72
C PRO A 339 34.09 -39.12 21.79
N GLU A 340 35.40 -39.00 22.06
CA GLU A 340 35.97 -38.07 23.03
C GLU A 340 35.82 -36.59 22.65
N LEU A 341 35.64 -36.29 21.37
CA LEU A 341 35.41 -34.93 20.86
C LEU A 341 33.94 -34.69 20.50
N SER A 342 33.20 -35.74 20.12
CA SER A 342 31.78 -35.62 19.81
C SER A 342 30.92 -35.40 21.05
N ALA A 343 31.28 -35.98 22.21
CA ALA A 343 30.51 -35.80 23.44
C ALA A 343 30.56 -34.34 23.97
N PRO A 344 31.72 -33.68 24.08
CA PRO A 344 31.78 -32.26 24.46
C PRO A 344 31.11 -31.34 23.44
N LEU A 345 31.24 -31.63 22.14
CA LEU A 345 30.57 -30.88 21.09
C LEU A 345 29.03 -30.99 21.20
N HIS A 346 28.51 -32.17 21.53
CA HIS A 346 27.08 -32.35 21.75
C HIS A 346 26.58 -31.56 22.97
N LEU A 347 27.38 -31.47 24.05
CA LEU A 347 27.03 -30.64 25.21
C LEU A 347 26.93 -29.15 24.86
N LEU A 348 27.83 -28.66 24.01
CA LEU A 348 27.77 -27.29 23.48
C LEU A 348 26.50 -27.02 22.65
N GLN A 349 26.01 -28.01 21.91
CA GLN A 349 24.81 -27.86 21.07
C GLN A 349 23.50 -27.88 21.85
N VAL A 350 23.51 -28.37 23.08
CA VAL A 350 22.32 -28.57 23.92
C VAL A 350 22.27 -27.58 25.10
N CYS A 351 23.40 -26.92 25.43
CA CYS A 351 23.41 -25.73 26.29
C CYS A 351 22.69 -24.57 25.60
#